data_AF-A0A1C3WJG6-F1
#
_entry.id   AF-A0A1C3WJG6-F1
#
_cell.length_a   1.000
_cell.length_b   1.000
_cell.length_c   1.000
_cell.angle_alpha   90.00
_cell.angle_beta   90.00
_cell.angle_gamma   90.00
#
_symmetry.space_group_name_H-M   'P 1'
#
loop_
_entity.id
_entity.type
_entity.pdbx_description
1 polymer ?
#
loop_
_entity_poly.entity_id
_entity_poly.type
_entity_poly.pdbx_seq_one_letter_code
_entity_poly.pdbx_strand_id
1 'polypeptide(L)'
;MTSLTLNKITSQRGISVGEATKKISDLGWNPTYVQEAMTFPTDYKITKAPRDPMKQVLRSYFPMQEEKDNRVYGALDAALRGDMFRNVEPRWVEWMKLFLAIIPFPEISAARSMAMVARLAPGEDLRTGFTMQMVDEFRHSTIQMNLKKWYMENYIDPAGFDITEEAFGKCYATTIGRQFGEGFITGDTMTAACMYLTVVAETAFTNTLFVAMPSEAARNGDYALPTVFLSVQSDESRHIGNGHSLLMAALKEPENHLLLERDMRYAFWQNHAIVDAAIGTFIEYGTTNRDKNKESYAEMWHRWIFEDYYRTYMLPLEKYGIKIHHDDVQTAWKRITEKFYVHKIAQFFAVGWPVNFWRIEAQREQDFEWFEHKYPGWYAQFGDFWKWYDKLSHRGEKVITFNEDVGYVYPHRCWSSLVPCVVREDIVTDVIDGQLHTFAHEIDRWTAVEAFSDEYQGRPTPAMGRFSGKREWETVYHGWDLADAIKDLNFVRSDGKTLVPQPHLRFDNKELWTLDDVRGHTLQSPLTLLREMSPDVREKHLSEYRAGFEIRPFN
;
A
#
# COMPACT_ATOMS: atom_id res chain seq x y z
N MET A 1 -7.82 -34.56 -53.40
CA MET A 1 -7.29 -33.89 -52.20
C MET A 1 -6.08 -33.07 -52.61
N THR A 2 -6.21 -31.75 -52.70
CA THR A 2 -5.08 -30.85 -52.95
C THR A 2 -4.11 -30.90 -51.78
N SER A 3 -2.87 -31.32 -52.05
CA SER A 3 -1.77 -31.35 -51.08
C SER A 3 -1.59 -29.98 -50.40
N LEU A 4 -1.70 -29.97 -49.08
CA LEU A 4 -1.33 -28.85 -48.21
C LEU A 4 0.20 -28.71 -48.25
N THR A 5 0.69 -27.68 -48.92
CA THR A 5 2.12 -27.36 -48.96
C THR A 5 2.46 -26.33 -47.88
N LEU A 6 3.70 -26.32 -47.40
CA LEU A 6 4.16 -25.33 -46.40
C LEU A 6 3.90 -23.90 -46.88
N ASN A 7 4.16 -23.60 -48.16
CA ASN A 7 3.85 -22.29 -48.75
C ASN A 7 2.36 -21.95 -48.71
N LYS A 8 1.47 -22.93 -48.87
CA LYS A 8 0.01 -22.72 -48.74
C LYS A 8 -0.42 -22.55 -47.29
N ILE A 9 0.32 -23.12 -46.32
CA ILE A 9 0.06 -22.97 -44.89
C ILE A 9 0.52 -21.58 -44.41
N THR A 10 1.73 -21.15 -44.80
CA THR A 10 2.30 -19.86 -44.38
C THR A 10 1.70 -18.66 -45.11
N SER A 11 1.06 -18.85 -46.27
CA SER A 11 0.31 -17.81 -46.99
C SER A 11 -1.15 -17.68 -46.55
N GLN A 12 -1.62 -18.52 -45.62
CA GLN A 12 -2.97 -18.34 -45.07
C GLN A 12 -3.06 -16.99 -44.37
N ARG A 13 -4.13 -16.25 -44.68
CA ARG A 13 -4.42 -14.99 -44.00
C ARG A 13 -4.63 -15.31 -42.52
N GLY A 14 -3.82 -14.71 -41.65
CA GLY A 14 -3.99 -14.87 -40.21
C GLY A 14 -5.38 -14.39 -39.77
N ILE A 15 -5.93 -15.02 -38.73
CA ILE A 15 -7.16 -14.56 -38.09
C ILE A 15 -6.92 -13.18 -37.43
N SER A 16 -7.94 -12.32 -37.47
CA SER A 16 -7.88 -11.04 -36.76
C SER A 16 -7.97 -11.23 -35.24
N VAL A 17 -7.53 -10.25 -34.45
CA VAL A 17 -7.68 -10.27 -32.98
C VAL A 17 -9.15 -10.42 -32.58
N GLY A 18 -10.06 -9.71 -33.25
CA GLY A 18 -11.50 -9.82 -32.97
C GLY A 18 -12.07 -11.21 -33.28
N GLU A 19 -11.62 -11.84 -34.35
CA GLU A 19 -12.03 -13.21 -34.68
C GLU A 19 -11.43 -14.24 -33.70
N ALA A 20 -10.17 -14.06 -33.31
CA ALA A 20 -9.52 -14.89 -32.30
C ALA A 20 -10.23 -14.78 -30.95
N THR A 21 -10.57 -13.57 -30.51
CA THR A 21 -11.32 -13.32 -29.26
C THR A 21 -12.66 -14.06 -29.28
N LYS A 22 -13.42 -13.96 -30.37
CA LYS A 22 -14.70 -14.67 -30.51
C LYS A 22 -14.54 -16.19 -30.39
N LYS A 23 -13.47 -16.75 -30.98
CA LYS A 23 -13.18 -18.19 -30.89
C LYS A 23 -12.74 -18.62 -29.48
N ILE A 24 -12.08 -17.75 -28.73
CA ILE A 24 -11.71 -18.02 -27.33
C ILE A 24 -12.97 -18.15 -26.48
N SER A 25 -13.97 -17.29 -26.70
CA SER A 25 -15.27 -17.39 -26.04
C SER A 25 -15.96 -18.74 -26.27
N ASP A 26 -15.76 -19.36 -27.43
CA ASP A 26 -16.32 -20.67 -27.79
C ASP A 26 -15.61 -21.86 -27.11
N LEU A 27 -14.50 -21.64 -26.40
CA LEU A 27 -13.76 -22.70 -25.70
C LEU A 27 -14.44 -23.15 -24.41
N GLY A 28 -15.36 -22.36 -23.86
CA GLY A 28 -16.09 -22.67 -22.64
C GLY A 28 -17.12 -23.75 -22.86
N TRP A 29 -17.23 -24.68 -21.92
CA TRP A 29 -18.29 -25.69 -21.91
C TRP A 29 -18.78 -25.93 -20.49
N ASN A 30 -20.05 -26.29 -20.35
CA ASN A 30 -20.61 -26.75 -19.08
C ASN A 30 -20.44 -28.27 -18.99
N PRO A 31 -19.63 -28.80 -18.07
CA PRO A 31 -19.44 -30.25 -17.96
C PRO A 31 -20.75 -30.94 -17.56
N THR A 32 -21.09 -32.04 -18.23
CA THR A 32 -22.29 -32.86 -17.90
C THR A 32 -21.97 -34.06 -17.00
N TYR A 33 -20.69 -34.36 -16.81
CA TYR A 33 -20.19 -35.55 -16.11
C TYR A 33 -19.54 -35.24 -14.75
N VAL A 34 -19.41 -33.96 -14.41
CA VAL A 34 -18.86 -33.50 -13.13
C VAL A 34 -19.47 -32.13 -12.81
N GLN A 35 -19.76 -31.89 -11.53
CA GLN A 35 -20.07 -30.54 -11.08
C GLN A 35 -18.77 -29.76 -10.99
N GLU A 36 -18.69 -28.61 -11.66
CA GLU A 36 -17.52 -27.74 -11.55
C GLU A 36 -17.33 -27.37 -10.08
N ALA A 37 -16.13 -27.63 -9.54
CA ALA A 37 -15.83 -27.31 -8.16
C ALA A 37 -15.79 -25.79 -8.00
N MET A 38 -16.74 -25.21 -7.26
CA MET A 38 -16.61 -23.86 -6.71
C MET A 38 -15.40 -23.85 -5.79
N THR A 39 -14.24 -23.52 -6.37
CA THR A 39 -12.95 -23.66 -5.69
C THR A 39 -12.74 -22.52 -4.70
N PHE A 40 -13.35 -21.37 -4.97
CA PHE A 40 -13.27 -20.17 -4.14
C PHE A 40 -14.68 -19.66 -3.80
N PRO A 41 -14.97 -19.43 -2.51
CA PRO A 41 -16.31 -19.01 -2.08
C PRO A 41 -16.57 -17.54 -2.44
N THR A 42 -17.85 -17.24 -2.69
CA THR A 42 -18.37 -15.88 -2.75
C THR A 42 -19.83 -15.87 -2.30
N ASP A 43 -20.24 -14.80 -1.65
CA ASP A 43 -21.61 -14.52 -1.25
C ASP A 43 -22.38 -13.75 -2.35
N TYR A 44 -21.71 -13.41 -3.44
CA TYR A 44 -22.27 -12.74 -4.60
C TYR A 44 -22.93 -13.69 -5.58
N LYS A 45 -24.00 -13.22 -6.20
CA LYS A 45 -24.65 -13.89 -7.33
C LYS A 45 -24.27 -13.20 -8.63
N ILE A 46 -23.69 -13.92 -9.59
CA ILE A 46 -23.30 -13.35 -10.89
C ILE A 46 -23.83 -14.26 -11.99
N THR A 47 -24.97 -13.89 -12.59
CA THR A 47 -25.63 -14.74 -13.60
C THR A 47 -25.24 -14.38 -15.03
N LYS A 48 -25.04 -13.08 -15.29
CA LYS A 48 -24.77 -12.57 -16.63
C LYS A 48 -23.27 -12.49 -16.87
N ALA A 49 -22.81 -13.16 -17.92
CA ALA A 49 -21.43 -13.07 -18.38
C ALA A 49 -21.01 -11.60 -18.58
N PRO A 50 -19.96 -11.12 -17.87
CA PRO A 50 -19.34 -9.84 -18.16
C PRO A 50 -18.67 -9.85 -19.53
N ARG A 51 -18.41 -8.67 -20.08
CA ARG A 51 -17.68 -8.53 -21.35
C ARG A 51 -16.21 -8.23 -21.06
N ASP A 52 -15.29 -8.78 -21.85
CA ASP A 52 -13.91 -8.30 -21.84
C ASP A 52 -13.83 -6.95 -22.60
N PRO A 53 -13.48 -5.83 -21.93
CA PRO A 53 -13.35 -4.54 -22.59
C PRO A 53 -12.13 -4.45 -23.51
N MET A 54 -11.06 -5.23 -23.25
CA MET A 54 -9.77 -5.12 -23.92
C MET A 54 -9.58 -6.17 -25.03
N LYS A 55 -10.28 -7.31 -24.95
CA LYS A 55 -10.30 -8.37 -25.98
C LYS A 55 -8.90 -8.84 -26.35
N GLN A 56 -8.10 -9.13 -25.32
CA GLN A 56 -6.70 -9.49 -25.51
C GLN A 56 -6.54 -10.94 -25.93
N VAL A 57 -5.56 -11.19 -26.81
CA VAL A 57 -5.16 -12.53 -27.22
C VAL A 57 -3.65 -12.68 -27.07
N LEU A 58 -3.17 -13.89 -26.73
CA LEU A 58 -1.75 -14.13 -26.43
C LEU A 58 -0.80 -13.63 -27.53
N ARG A 59 -1.20 -13.78 -28.80
CA ARG A 59 -0.39 -13.34 -29.96
C ARG A 59 -0.15 -11.83 -30.00
N SER A 60 -1.07 -11.01 -29.49
CA SER A 60 -0.87 -9.56 -29.39
C SER A 60 -0.27 -9.15 -28.05
N TYR A 61 -0.59 -9.89 -26.99
CA TYR A 61 -0.16 -9.59 -25.63
C TYR A 61 1.37 -9.72 -25.46
N PHE A 62 1.96 -10.88 -25.82
CA PHE A 62 3.39 -11.11 -25.55
C PHE A 62 4.32 -10.16 -26.30
N PRO A 63 4.15 -9.88 -27.61
CA PRO A 63 5.01 -8.91 -28.29
C PRO A 63 4.88 -7.49 -27.72
N MET A 64 3.67 -7.11 -27.28
CA MET A 64 3.46 -5.82 -26.62
C MET A 64 4.23 -5.74 -25.31
N GLN A 65 4.18 -6.78 -24.47
CA GLN A 65 4.92 -6.79 -23.20
C GLN A 65 6.43 -6.90 -23.39
N GLU A 66 6.87 -7.72 -24.35
CA GLU A 66 8.28 -7.83 -24.73
C GLU A 66 8.87 -6.48 -25.17
N GLU A 67 8.13 -5.70 -25.96
CA GLU A 67 8.58 -4.36 -26.37
C GLU A 67 8.75 -3.42 -25.17
N LYS A 68 7.80 -3.45 -24.21
CA LYS A 68 7.88 -2.65 -22.99
C LYS A 68 9.11 -3.01 -22.17
N ASP A 69 9.36 -4.30 -21.95
CA ASP A 69 10.50 -4.76 -21.15
C ASP A 69 11.83 -4.44 -21.83
N ASN A 70 11.95 -4.65 -23.14
CA ASN A 70 13.14 -4.27 -23.90
C ASN A 70 13.46 -2.78 -23.77
N ARG A 71 12.44 -1.91 -23.77
CA ARG A 71 12.63 -0.46 -23.56
C ARG A 71 13.08 -0.15 -22.14
N VAL A 72 12.49 -0.78 -21.12
CA VAL A 72 12.87 -0.57 -19.72
C VAL A 72 14.32 -0.99 -19.48
N TYR A 73 14.67 -2.23 -19.82
CA TYR A 73 16.03 -2.74 -19.57
C TYR A 73 17.07 -2.01 -20.43
N GLY A 74 16.74 -1.64 -21.67
CA GLY A 74 17.60 -0.82 -22.52
C GLY A 74 17.85 0.57 -21.94
N ALA A 75 16.83 1.20 -21.33
CA ALA A 75 16.96 2.50 -20.67
C ALA A 75 17.81 2.41 -19.39
N LEU A 76 17.61 1.39 -18.55
CA LEU A 76 18.43 1.18 -17.34
C LEU A 76 19.91 0.95 -17.68
N ASP A 77 20.19 0.15 -18.71
CA ASP A 77 21.55 -0.10 -19.21
C ASP A 77 22.19 1.17 -19.81
N ALA A 78 21.44 1.96 -20.58
CA ALA A 78 21.92 3.24 -21.10
C ALA A 78 22.26 4.22 -19.98
N ALA A 79 21.44 4.25 -18.94
CA ALA A 79 21.60 5.19 -17.84
C ALA A 79 22.71 4.78 -16.85
N LEU A 80 22.98 3.47 -16.72
CA LEU A 80 24.19 2.97 -16.07
C LEU A 80 25.45 3.42 -16.81
N ARG A 81 25.49 3.28 -18.15
CA ARG A 81 26.60 3.81 -18.97
C ARG A 81 26.77 5.32 -18.86
N GLY A 82 25.66 6.03 -18.69
CA GLY A 82 25.64 7.49 -18.56
C GLY A 82 25.98 8.01 -17.16
N ASP A 83 26.27 7.14 -16.18
CA ASP A 83 26.48 7.48 -14.77
C ASP A 83 25.33 8.36 -14.20
N MET A 84 24.10 8.15 -14.71
CA MET A 84 22.96 9.01 -14.40
C MET A 84 22.55 8.92 -12.93
N PHE A 85 22.96 7.86 -12.23
CA PHE A 85 22.57 7.60 -10.85
C PHE A 85 23.43 8.36 -9.82
N ARG A 86 24.59 8.90 -10.24
CA ARG A 86 25.51 9.62 -9.35
C ARG A 86 24.88 10.82 -8.63
N ASN A 87 23.85 11.43 -9.22
CA ASN A 87 23.21 12.65 -8.71
C ASN A 87 21.83 12.37 -8.09
N VAL A 88 21.48 11.11 -7.84
CA VAL A 88 20.21 10.80 -7.18
C VAL A 88 20.23 11.32 -5.75
N GLU A 89 19.13 11.90 -5.30
CA GLU A 89 19.02 12.42 -3.94
C GLU A 89 18.97 11.27 -2.92
N PRO A 90 19.91 11.18 -1.97
CA PRO A 90 19.96 10.08 -1.01
C PRO A 90 18.67 9.96 -0.17
N ARG A 91 18.03 11.08 0.18
CA ARG A 91 16.75 11.08 0.92
C ARG A 91 15.69 10.28 0.16
N TRP A 92 15.59 10.48 -1.15
CA TRP A 92 14.62 9.79 -1.99
C TRP A 92 14.88 8.28 -2.02
N VAL A 93 16.12 7.88 -2.28
CA VAL A 93 16.48 6.46 -2.43
C VAL A 93 16.33 5.68 -1.13
N GLU A 94 16.57 6.29 0.02
CA GLU A 94 16.34 5.62 1.32
C GLU A 94 14.87 5.26 1.53
N TRP A 95 13.92 6.14 1.15
CA TRP A 95 12.50 5.79 1.19
C TRP A 95 12.12 4.70 0.17
N MET A 96 12.89 4.57 -0.92
CA MET A 96 12.67 3.47 -1.89
C MET A 96 12.95 2.10 -1.29
N LYS A 97 13.76 1.99 -0.21
CA LYS A 97 13.93 0.74 0.53
C LYS A 97 12.60 0.26 1.09
N LEU A 98 11.84 1.13 1.77
CA LEU A 98 10.53 0.77 2.31
C LEU A 98 9.49 0.57 1.20
N PHE A 99 9.45 1.47 0.21
CA PHE A 99 8.51 1.36 -0.91
C PHE A 99 8.67 0.05 -1.68
N LEU A 100 9.90 -0.29 -2.11
CA LEU A 100 10.18 -1.51 -2.88
C LEU A 100 10.28 -2.78 -2.03
N ALA A 101 10.27 -2.67 -0.69
CA ALA A 101 10.00 -3.81 0.18
C ALA A 101 8.51 -4.13 0.22
N ILE A 102 7.64 -3.12 0.11
CA ILE A 102 6.19 -3.28 0.17
C ILE A 102 5.64 -3.72 -1.19
N ILE A 103 5.76 -2.88 -2.24
CA ILE A 103 4.96 -2.98 -3.47
C ILE A 103 5.02 -4.35 -4.18
N PRO A 104 6.17 -5.04 -4.29
CA PRO A 104 6.20 -6.35 -4.95
C PRO A 104 5.27 -7.40 -4.33
N PHE A 105 4.96 -7.29 -3.03
CA PHE A 105 4.06 -8.22 -2.34
C PHE A 105 2.57 -8.04 -2.72
N PRO A 106 2.00 -6.82 -2.70
CA PRO A 106 0.72 -6.52 -3.35
C PRO A 106 0.65 -7.02 -4.79
N GLU A 107 1.67 -6.81 -5.63
CA GLU A 107 1.63 -7.27 -7.04
C GLU A 107 1.51 -8.80 -7.13
N ILE A 108 2.37 -9.56 -6.44
CA ILE A 108 2.29 -11.03 -6.49
C ILE A 108 1.00 -11.56 -5.83
N SER A 109 0.43 -10.81 -4.88
CA SER A 109 -0.87 -11.10 -4.29
C SER A 109 -2.00 -10.84 -5.28
N ALA A 110 -1.92 -9.76 -6.07
CA ALA A 110 -2.84 -9.46 -7.16
C ALA A 110 -2.78 -10.57 -8.23
N ALA A 111 -1.59 -11.07 -8.60
CA ALA A 111 -1.45 -12.21 -9.51
C ALA A 111 -2.23 -13.44 -9.02
N ARG A 112 -2.10 -13.77 -7.73
CA ARG A 112 -2.85 -14.88 -7.12
C ARG A 112 -4.37 -14.62 -7.11
N SER A 113 -4.77 -13.39 -6.82
CA SER A 113 -6.17 -12.96 -6.77
C SER A 113 -6.84 -13.10 -8.13
N MET A 114 -6.11 -12.81 -9.20
CA MET A 114 -6.61 -12.95 -10.57
C MET A 114 -6.95 -14.39 -10.93
N ALA A 115 -6.14 -15.36 -10.47
CA ALA A 115 -6.45 -16.77 -10.65
C ALA A 115 -7.72 -17.20 -9.88
N MET A 116 -8.05 -16.53 -8.76
CA MET A 116 -9.25 -16.78 -7.97
C MET A 116 -10.49 -16.19 -8.67
N VAL A 117 -10.46 -14.90 -9.00
CA VAL A 117 -11.62 -14.18 -9.57
C VAL A 117 -11.92 -14.61 -11.01
N ALA A 118 -10.92 -15.06 -11.78
CA ALA A 118 -11.14 -15.65 -13.10
C ALA A 118 -12.11 -16.83 -13.04
N ARG A 119 -12.06 -17.65 -11.97
CA ARG A 119 -12.99 -18.78 -11.82
C ARG A 119 -14.40 -18.34 -11.43
N LEU A 120 -14.52 -17.19 -10.76
CA LEU A 120 -15.81 -16.64 -10.37
C LEU A 120 -16.56 -15.99 -11.55
N ALA A 121 -15.84 -15.39 -12.50
CA ALA A 121 -16.47 -14.73 -13.64
C ALA A 121 -17.23 -15.75 -14.52
N PRO A 122 -18.55 -15.56 -14.75
CA PRO A 122 -19.32 -16.45 -15.62
C PRO A 122 -18.98 -16.24 -17.10
N GLY A 123 -18.96 -17.33 -17.87
CA GLY A 123 -18.50 -17.31 -19.28
C GLY A 123 -16.99 -17.22 -19.40
N GLU A 124 -16.47 -17.08 -20.62
CA GLU A 124 -15.02 -17.18 -20.90
C GLU A 124 -14.32 -15.85 -21.18
N ASP A 125 -15.08 -14.82 -21.59
CA ASP A 125 -14.51 -13.55 -22.05
C ASP A 125 -13.62 -12.91 -20.99
N LEU A 126 -14.18 -12.66 -19.79
CA LEU A 126 -13.44 -11.99 -18.73
C LEU A 126 -12.41 -12.90 -18.03
N ARG A 127 -12.55 -14.23 -18.14
CA ARG A 127 -11.54 -15.18 -17.63
C ARG A 127 -10.20 -14.96 -18.31
N THR A 128 -10.22 -14.69 -19.62
CA THR A 128 -9.02 -14.33 -20.37
C THR A 128 -8.45 -13.00 -19.89
N GLY A 129 -9.29 -11.98 -19.69
CA GLY A 129 -8.88 -10.68 -19.16
C GLY A 129 -8.15 -10.78 -17.82
N PHE A 130 -8.72 -11.51 -16.86
CA PHE A 130 -8.07 -11.76 -15.57
C PHE A 130 -6.82 -12.64 -15.69
N THR A 131 -6.77 -13.58 -16.64
CA THR A 131 -5.56 -14.37 -16.89
C THR A 131 -4.42 -13.49 -17.41
N MET A 132 -4.70 -12.52 -18.28
CA MET A 132 -3.67 -11.56 -18.73
C MET A 132 -3.23 -10.64 -17.60
N GLN A 133 -4.17 -10.15 -16.79
CA GLN A 133 -3.85 -9.38 -15.60
C GLN A 133 -2.95 -10.18 -14.65
N MET A 134 -3.23 -11.47 -14.41
CA MET A 134 -2.32 -12.34 -13.62
C MET A 134 -0.88 -12.30 -14.15
N VAL A 135 -0.69 -12.36 -15.48
CA VAL A 135 0.63 -12.30 -16.10
C VAL A 135 1.25 -10.90 -15.98
N ASP A 136 0.45 -9.84 -16.10
CA ASP A 136 0.86 -8.46 -15.84
C ASP A 136 1.36 -8.32 -14.39
N GLU A 137 0.65 -8.86 -13.41
CA GLU A 137 1.07 -8.76 -12.00
C GLU A 137 2.33 -9.59 -11.68
N PHE A 138 2.54 -10.74 -12.34
CA PHE A 138 3.82 -11.45 -12.26
C PHE A 138 4.96 -10.61 -12.85
N ARG A 139 4.70 -9.90 -13.95
CA ARG A 139 5.66 -8.96 -14.53
C ARG A 139 5.92 -7.81 -13.56
N HIS A 140 4.90 -7.22 -12.95
CA HIS A 140 5.01 -6.10 -12.00
C HIS A 140 5.88 -6.47 -10.80
N SER A 141 5.58 -7.60 -10.14
CA SER A 141 6.38 -8.06 -9.00
C SER A 141 7.85 -8.27 -9.41
N THR A 142 8.09 -8.90 -10.55
CA THR A 142 9.44 -9.27 -10.99
C THR A 142 10.25 -8.05 -11.43
N ILE A 143 9.65 -7.12 -12.19
CA ILE A 143 10.35 -5.94 -12.70
C ILE A 143 10.67 -4.95 -11.57
N GLN A 144 9.81 -4.84 -10.55
CA GLN A 144 10.05 -4.04 -9.36
C GLN A 144 11.12 -4.67 -8.46
N MET A 145 11.17 -6.00 -8.34
CA MET A 145 12.28 -6.69 -7.67
C MET A 145 13.61 -6.47 -8.42
N ASN A 146 13.60 -6.44 -9.76
CA ASN A 146 14.79 -6.08 -10.53
C ASN A 146 15.20 -4.63 -10.34
N LEU A 147 14.25 -3.70 -10.24
CA LEU A 147 14.53 -2.30 -9.89
C LEU A 147 15.18 -2.19 -8.51
N LYS A 148 14.70 -2.97 -7.54
CA LYS A 148 15.31 -3.05 -6.21
C LYS A 148 16.76 -3.54 -6.27
N LYS A 149 17.03 -4.59 -7.04
CA LYS A 149 18.40 -5.08 -7.30
C LYS A 149 19.26 -3.97 -7.94
N TRP A 150 18.69 -3.22 -8.87
CA TRP A 150 19.37 -2.09 -9.50
C TRP A 150 19.78 -1.01 -8.49
N TYR A 151 18.91 -0.63 -7.54
CA TYR A 151 19.30 0.29 -6.46
C TYR A 151 20.38 -0.31 -5.56
N MET A 152 20.25 -1.58 -5.18
CA MET A 152 21.23 -2.29 -4.36
C MET A 152 22.63 -2.31 -4.98
N GLU A 153 22.72 -2.41 -6.31
CA GLU A 153 24.01 -2.49 -7.02
C GLU A 153 24.65 -1.12 -7.25
N ASN A 154 23.87 -0.04 -7.29
CA ASN A 154 24.35 1.27 -7.74
C ASN A 154 24.31 2.36 -6.65
N TYR A 155 23.59 2.16 -5.55
CA TYR A 155 23.45 3.15 -4.50
C TYR A 155 24.57 3.09 -3.47
N ILE A 156 24.93 4.27 -2.96
CA ILE A 156 26.05 4.46 -2.03
C ILE A 156 25.87 3.69 -0.72
N ASP A 157 24.63 3.39 -0.33
CA ASP A 157 24.34 2.60 0.86
C ASP A 157 23.35 1.45 0.56
N PRO A 158 23.86 0.30 0.07
CA PRO A 158 23.01 -0.84 -0.31
C PRO A 158 22.34 -1.53 0.88
N ALA A 159 22.84 -1.31 2.10
CA ALA A 159 22.30 -1.92 3.31
C ALA A 159 20.83 -1.53 3.50
N GLY A 160 19.96 -2.53 3.64
CA GLY A 160 18.51 -2.37 3.69
C GLY A 160 17.82 -2.84 2.41
N PHE A 161 18.43 -2.62 1.23
CA PHE A 161 17.90 -3.19 -0.02
C PHE A 161 18.09 -4.72 -0.06
N ASP A 162 19.24 -5.18 0.42
CA ASP A 162 19.67 -6.57 0.49
C ASP A 162 18.80 -7.45 1.41
N ILE A 163 18.15 -6.85 2.41
CA ILE A 163 17.33 -7.55 3.40
C ILE A 163 15.81 -7.31 3.23
N THR A 164 15.37 -6.56 2.23
CA THR A 164 13.95 -6.16 2.08
C THR A 164 12.94 -7.31 2.16
N GLU A 165 13.23 -8.49 1.60
CA GLU A 165 12.32 -9.65 1.66
C GLU A 165 12.21 -10.21 3.09
N GLU A 166 13.32 -10.25 3.83
CA GLU A 166 13.32 -10.64 5.24
C GLU A 166 12.64 -9.56 6.09
N ALA A 167 12.96 -8.29 5.83
CA ALA A 167 12.42 -7.13 6.53
C ALA A 167 10.91 -6.98 6.33
N PHE A 168 10.37 -7.35 5.17
CA PHE A 168 8.94 -7.28 4.86
C PHE A 168 8.08 -8.01 5.91
N GLY A 169 8.51 -9.18 6.35
CA GLY A 169 7.81 -9.97 7.36
C GLY A 169 8.04 -9.52 8.81
N LYS A 170 8.98 -8.61 9.06
CA LYS A 170 9.50 -8.32 10.41
C LYS A 170 9.41 -6.84 10.83
N CYS A 171 9.43 -5.90 9.91
CA CYS A 171 9.41 -4.46 10.24
C CYS A 171 8.00 -3.99 10.60
N TYR A 172 7.88 -3.14 11.62
CA TYR A 172 6.59 -2.55 12.00
C TYR A 172 5.94 -1.77 10.84
N ALA A 173 6.75 -1.08 10.02
CA ALA A 173 6.25 -0.27 8.91
C ALA A 173 5.73 -1.11 7.74
N THR A 174 6.35 -2.26 7.46
CA THR A 174 5.91 -3.15 6.37
C THR A 174 4.62 -3.88 6.70
N THR A 175 4.23 -3.99 7.98
CA THR A 175 2.90 -4.53 8.35
C THR A 175 1.74 -3.76 7.72
N ILE A 176 1.89 -2.44 7.51
CA ILE A 176 0.91 -1.59 6.82
C ILE A 176 0.75 -2.07 5.36
N GLY A 177 1.88 -2.25 4.66
CA GLY A 177 1.90 -2.75 3.28
C GLY A 177 1.51 -4.23 3.16
N ARG A 178 1.74 -5.04 4.19
CA ARG A 178 1.28 -6.43 4.25
C ARG A 178 -0.23 -6.51 4.36
N GLN A 179 -0.85 -5.70 5.22
CA GLN A 179 -2.31 -5.62 5.32
C GLN A 179 -2.93 -5.20 3.98
N PHE A 180 -2.26 -4.35 3.21
CA PHE A 180 -2.67 -3.99 1.85
C PHE A 180 -2.81 -5.21 0.94
N GLY A 181 -1.71 -5.96 0.76
CA GLY A 181 -1.65 -7.11 -0.15
C GLY A 181 -2.45 -8.32 0.34
N GLU A 182 -2.52 -8.56 1.66
CA GLU A 182 -3.36 -9.62 2.23
C GLU A 182 -4.85 -9.37 1.96
N GLY A 183 -5.27 -8.10 1.86
CA GLY A 183 -6.62 -7.71 1.47
C GLY A 183 -7.02 -8.16 0.05
N PHE A 184 -6.05 -8.44 -0.83
CA PHE A 184 -6.33 -8.89 -2.20
C PHE A 184 -6.74 -10.37 -2.27
N ILE A 185 -6.25 -11.18 -1.33
CA ILE A 185 -6.33 -12.65 -1.36
C ILE A 185 -7.17 -13.26 -0.23
N THR A 186 -7.69 -12.45 0.70
CA THR A 186 -8.35 -12.94 1.93
C THR A 186 -9.83 -12.57 1.98
N GLY A 187 -10.68 -13.57 2.16
CA GLY A 187 -12.13 -13.42 2.30
C GLY A 187 -12.89 -13.81 1.04
N ASP A 188 -14.07 -13.23 0.86
CA ASP A 188 -14.91 -13.44 -0.32
C ASP A 188 -14.13 -13.03 -1.57
N THR A 189 -14.10 -13.90 -2.57
CA THR A 189 -13.35 -13.69 -3.82
C THR A 189 -13.74 -12.40 -4.53
N MET A 190 -15.02 -12.05 -4.57
CA MET A 190 -15.51 -10.80 -5.15
C MET A 190 -15.05 -9.61 -4.32
N THR A 191 -15.14 -9.69 -2.99
CA THR A 191 -14.71 -8.62 -2.09
C THR A 191 -13.21 -8.35 -2.22
N ALA A 192 -12.38 -9.39 -2.15
CA ALA A 192 -10.93 -9.26 -2.10
C ALA A 192 -10.33 -8.93 -3.48
N ALA A 193 -10.61 -9.76 -4.48
CA ALA A 193 -9.96 -9.67 -5.79
C ALA A 193 -10.63 -8.68 -6.74
N CYS A 194 -11.92 -8.37 -6.58
CA CYS A 194 -12.60 -7.40 -7.42
C CYS A 194 -12.81 -6.06 -6.72
N MET A 195 -13.58 -6.04 -5.62
CA MET A 195 -13.95 -4.79 -4.95
C MET A 195 -12.73 -4.08 -4.35
N TYR A 196 -11.95 -4.77 -3.52
CA TYR A 196 -10.80 -4.18 -2.83
C TYR A 196 -9.65 -3.85 -3.78
N LEU A 197 -9.24 -4.82 -4.60
CA LEU A 197 -8.14 -4.66 -5.55
C LEU A 197 -8.57 -3.83 -6.78
N THR A 198 -9.32 -4.42 -7.72
CA THR A 198 -9.49 -3.78 -9.04
C THR A 198 -10.37 -2.52 -9.03
N VAL A 199 -11.47 -2.54 -8.28
CA VAL A 199 -12.48 -1.47 -8.28
C VAL A 199 -12.06 -0.29 -7.39
N VAL A 200 -11.29 -0.52 -6.33
CA VAL A 200 -10.82 0.54 -5.43
C VAL A 200 -9.31 0.76 -5.55
N ALA A 201 -8.46 -0.20 -5.18
CA ALA A 201 -7.01 0.02 -5.15
C ALA A 201 -6.47 0.46 -6.52
N GLU A 202 -6.79 -0.31 -7.57
CA GLU A 202 -6.29 -0.06 -8.92
C GLU A 202 -6.96 1.14 -9.59
N THR A 203 -8.27 1.30 -9.39
CA THR A 203 -9.00 2.38 -10.07
C THR A 203 -8.81 3.74 -9.38
N ALA A 204 -8.75 3.77 -8.05
CA ALA A 204 -8.63 5.02 -7.29
C ALA A 204 -7.17 5.38 -7.03
N PHE A 205 -6.40 4.47 -6.43
CA PHE A 205 -5.13 4.81 -5.78
C PHE A 205 -3.89 4.60 -6.65
N THR A 206 -3.94 3.76 -7.68
CA THR A 206 -2.80 3.49 -8.58
C THR A 206 -2.16 4.74 -9.17
N ASN A 207 -2.90 5.81 -9.49
CA ASN A 207 -2.27 7.03 -9.98
C ASN A 207 -1.29 7.65 -8.96
N THR A 208 -1.58 7.52 -7.66
CA THR A 208 -0.64 7.97 -6.61
C THR A 208 0.65 7.13 -6.59
N LEU A 209 0.56 5.83 -6.87
CA LEU A 209 1.72 4.93 -6.92
C LEU A 209 2.50 5.06 -8.24
N PHE A 210 1.82 5.12 -9.37
CA PHE A 210 2.41 4.92 -10.70
C PHE A 210 2.51 6.18 -11.54
N VAL A 211 2.02 7.33 -11.04
CA VAL A 211 2.22 8.64 -11.68
C VAL A 211 2.91 9.60 -10.73
N ALA A 212 2.43 9.75 -9.49
CA ALA A 212 3.07 10.67 -8.54
C ALA A 212 4.47 10.21 -8.10
N MET A 213 4.67 8.93 -7.74
CA MET A 213 6.01 8.45 -7.36
C MET A 213 7.02 8.60 -8.52
N PRO A 214 6.73 8.22 -9.78
CA PRO A 214 7.59 8.57 -10.92
C PRO A 214 7.87 10.06 -11.08
N SER A 215 6.86 10.91 -10.92
CA SER A 215 7.03 12.36 -10.99
C SER A 215 8.03 12.85 -9.93
N GLU A 216 7.86 12.43 -8.68
CA GLU A 216 8.77 12.83 -7.60
C GLU A 216 10.16 12.20 -7.74
N ALA A 217 10.27 10.94 -8.17
CA ALA A 217 11.55 10.31 -8.47
C ALA A 217 12.37 11.13 -9.48
N ALA A 218 11.75 11.50 -10.61
CA ALA A 218 12.41 12.30 -11.63
C ALA A 218 12.88 13.66 -11.09
N ARG A 219 12.13 14.27 -10.17
CA ARG A 219 12.52 15.54 -9.50
C ARG A 219 13.70 15.40 -8.55
N ASN A 220 13.98 14.18 -8.09
CA ASN A 220 15.06 13.84 -7.17
C ASN A 220 16.23 13.14 -7.89
N GLY A 221 16.31 13.27 -9.22
CA GLY A 221 17.39 12.70 -10.03
C GLY A 221 17.28 11.19 -10.26
N ASP A 222 16.20 10.55 -9.80
CA ASP A 222 15.95 9.13 -10.00
C ASP A 222 15.18 8.90 -11.30
N TYR A 223 15.85 8.34 -12.28
CA TYR A 223 15.28 7.98 -13.58
C TYR A 223 14.84 6.50 -13.65
N ALA A 224 15.32 5.65 -12.73
CA ALA A 224 15.11 4.22 -12.80
C ALA A 224 13.68 3.87 -12.38
N LEU A 225 13.19 4.44 -11.27
CA LEU A 225 11.81 4.27 -10.85
C LEU A 225 10.82 4.73 -11.92
N PRO A 226 10.92 5.95 -12.51
CA PRO A 226 10.01 6.38 -13.56
C PRO A 226 10.01 5.44 -14.76
N THR A 227 11.18 4.97 -15.18
CA THR A 227 11.32 4.05 -16.32
C THR A 227 10.52 2.76 -16.08
N VAL A 228 10.62 2.19 -14.89
CA VAL A 228 9.93 0.95 -14.52
C VAL A 228 8.44 1.18 -14.26
N PHE A 229 8.10 2.14 -13.40
CA PHE A 229 6.73 2.32 -12.93
C PHE A 229 5.79 2.92 -13.99
N LEU A 230 6.28 3.76 -14.92
CA LEU A 230 5.46 4.20 -16.05
C LEU A 230 5.20 3.06 -17.06
N SER A 231 6.10 2.08 -17.13
CA SER A 231 5.90 0.86 -17.94
C SER A 231 4.83 -0.03 -17.32
N VAL A 232 4.84 -0.19 -15.99
CA VAL A 232 3.79 -0.87 -15.20
C VAL A 232 2.45 -0.16 -15.34
N GLN A 233 2.41 1.17 -15.18
CA GLN A 233 1.20 1.99 -15.30
C GLN A 233 0.40 1.74 -16.59
N SER A 234 1.11 1.48 -17.69
CA SER A 234 0.46 1.22 -18.98
C SER A 234 -0.32 -0.10 -19.05
N ASP A 235 -0.15 -0.98 -18.06
CA ASP A 235 -0.90 -2.23 -17.88
C ASP A 235 -2.19 -2.02 -17.08
N GLU A 236 -2.14 -1.18 -16.06
CA GLU A 236 -3.22 -0.89 -15.10
C GLU A 236 -4.55 -0.49 -15.75
N SER A 237 -4.52 0.19 -16.91
CA SER A 237 -5.75 0.55 -17.65
C SER A 237 -6.62 -0.67 -18.01
N ARG A 238 -6.00 -1.84 -18.19
CA ARG A 238 -6.71 -3.10 -18.47
C ARG A 238 -7.31 -3.70 -17.22
N HIS A 239 -6.62 -3.55 -16.10
CA HIS A 239 -7.00 -4.09 -14.81
C HIS A 239 -8.27 -3.41 -14.30
N ILE A 240 -8.29 -2.07 -14.41
CA ILE A 240 -9.48 -1.22 -14.18
C ILE A 240 -10.67 -1.69 -15.04
N GLY A 241 -10.42 -2.00 -16.32
CA GLY A 241 -11.43 -2.51 -17.23
C GLY A 241 -12.02 -3.85 -16.77
N ASN A 242 -11.18 -4.76 -16.29
CA ASN A 242 -11.60 -6.07 -15.80
C ASN A 242 -12.51 -5.93 -14.57
N GLY A 243 -12.05 -5.16 -13.57
CA GLY A 243 -12.80 -4.90 -12.33
C GLY A 243 -14.14 -4.25 -12.59
N HIS A 244 -14.17 -3.19 -13.40
CA HIS A 244 -15.40 -2.52 -13.76
C HIS A 244 -16.40 -3.46 -14.46
N SER A 245 -15.93 -4.32 -15.36
CA SER A 245 -16.82 -5.24 -16.07
C SER A 245 -17.48 -6.26 -15.14
N LEU A 246 -16.72 -6.81 -14.19
CA LEU A 246 -17.26 -7.74 -13.20
C LEU A 246 -18.20 -7.05 -12.20
N LEU A 247 -17.84 -5.85 -11.73
CA LEU A 247 -18.72 -4.99 -10.91
C LEU A 247 -20.07 -4.77 -11.62
N MET A 248 -20.06 -4.37 -12.89
CA MET A 248 -21.27 -4.15 -13.68
C MET A 248 -22.05 -5.45 -14.01
N ALA A 249 -21.46 -6.63 -13.84
CA ALA A 249 -22.18 -7.89 -13.89
C ALA A 249 -22.85 -8.20 -12.55
N ALA A 250 -22.14 -8.05 -11.44
CA ALA A 250 -22.68 -8.23 -10.09
C ALA A 250 -23.81 -7.23 -9.77
N LEU A 251 -23.65 -5.97 -10.20
CA LEU A 251 -24.61 -4.88 -9.96
C LEU A 251 -26.00 -5.12 -10.56
N LYS A 252 -26.11 -6.00 -11.57
CA LYS A 252 -27.41 -6.34 -12.20
C LYS A 252 -28.30 -7.20 -11.32
N GLU A 253 -27.74 -7.87 -10.32
CA GLU A 253 -28.51 -8.62 -9.34
C GLU A 253 -28.78 -7.71 -8.14
N PRO A 254 -30.03 -7.27 -7.89
CA PRO A 254 -30.35 -6.39 -6.76
C PRO A 254 -29.99 -6.99 -5.41
N GLU A 255 -30.00 -8.32 -5.32
CA GLU A 255 -29.55 -9.06 -4.15
C GLU A 255 -28.13 -8.67 -3.76
N ASN A 256 -27.22 -8.33 -4.70
CA ASN A 256 -25.84 -7.99 -4.39
C ASN A 256 -25.64 -6.58 -3.82
N HIS A 257 -26.64 -5.69 -3.91
CA HIS A 257 -26.45 -4.26 -3.59
C HIS A 257 -25.96 -4.05 -2.16
N LEU A 258 -26.51 -4.80 -1.21
CA LEU A 258 -26.08 -4.75 0.19
C LEU A 258 -24.59 -5.09 0.37
N LEU A 259 -24.07 -6.09 -0.35
CA LEU A 259 -22.65 -6.47 -0.28
C LEU A 259 -21.78 -5.46 -1.04
N LEU A 260 -22.23 -4.98 -2.20
CA LEU A 260 -21.50 -3.96 -2.97
C LEU A 260 -21.32 -2.67 -2.17
N GLU A 261 -22.34 -2.23 -1.44
CA GLU A 261 -22.27 -1.07 -0.55
C GLU A 261 -21.26 -1.30 0.58
N ARG A 262 -21.36 -2.45 1.26
CA ARG A 262 -20.44 -2.85 2.34
C ARG A 262 -18.99 -2.87 1.85
N ASP A 263 -18.76 -3.56 0.74
CA ASP A 263 -17.41 -3.85 0.25
C ASP A 263 -16.77 -2.60 -0.36
N MET A 264 -17.55 -1.74 -1.05
CA MET A 264 -17.06 -0.44 -1.52
C MET A 264 -16.62 0.44 -0.34
N ARG A 265 -17.44 0.50 0.72
CA ARG A 265 -17.12 1.27 1.93
C ARG A 265 -15.85 0.77 2.62
N TYR A 266 -15.77 -0.55 2.84
CA TYR A 266 -14.60 -1.22 3.40
C TYR A 266 -13.34 -0.95 2.56
N ALA A 267 -13.42 -1.24 1.26
CA ALA A 267 -12.31 -1.13 0.35
C ALA A 267 -11.79 0.30 0.27
N PHE A 268 -12.67 1.29 0.09
CA PHE A 268 -12.29 2.70 0.04
C PHE A 268 -11.56 3.12 1.32
N TRP A 269 -12.13 2.82 2.50
CA TRP A 269 -11.56 3.27 3.76
C TRP A 269 -10.20 2.64 4.07
N GLN A 270 -10.05 1.32 3.87
CA GLN A 270 -8.78 0.63 4.08
C GLN A 270 -7.71 1.16 3.12
N ASN A 271 -8.04 1.30 1.83
CA ASN A 271 -7.11 1.84 0.84
C ASN A 271 -6.67 3.26 1.22
N HIS A 272 -7.60 4.15 1.56
CA HIS A 272 -7.29 5.49 2.07
C HIS A 272 -6.35 5.44 3.29
N ALA A 273 -6.69 4.63 4.30
CA ALA A 273 -5.87 4.56 5.51
C ALA A 273 -4.44 4.09 5.19
N ILE A 274 -4.28 3.06 4.36
CA ILE A 274 -3.01 2.39 4.11
C ILE A 274 -2.16 3.14 3.07
N VAL A 275 -2.73 3.43 1.90
CA VAL A 275 -2.01 4.06 0.79
C VAL A 275 -1.58 5.46 1.17
N ASP A 276 -2.45 6.24 1.81
CA ASP A 276 -2.12 7.62 2.17
C ASP A 276 -1.06 7.68 3.28
N ALA A 277 -1.07 6.71 4.20
CA ALA A 277 -0.01 6.57 5.21
C ALA A 277 1.36 6.24 4.59
N ALA A 278 1.42 5.40 3.57
CA ALA A 278 2.68 5.03 2.93
C ALA A 278 3.08 6.03 1.85
N ILE A 279 2.32 6.08 0.75
CA ILE A 279 2.64 6.84 -0.46
C ILE A 279 2.60 8.34 -0.21
N GLY A 280 1.61 8.82 0.57
CA GLY A 280 1.56 10.22 0.95
C GLY A 280 2.84 10.64 1.69
N THR A 281 3.31 9.81 2.62
CA THR A 281 4.56 10.11 3.34
C THR A 281 5.79 10.01 2.44
N PHE A 282 5.88 9.05 1.51
CA PHE A 282 7.02 8.94 0.60
C PHE A 282 7.14 10.15 -0.32
N ILE A 283 6.02 10.60 -0.90
CA ILE A 283 5.95 11.78 -1.77
C ILE A 283 6.38 13.03 -1.00
N GLU A 284 5.87 13.20 0.22
CA GLU A 284 6.05 14.44 0.99
C GLU A 284 7.41 14.52 1.69
N TYR A 285 7.86 13.43 2.30
CA TYR A 285 9.04 13.39 3.18
C TYR A 285 10.27 12.73 2.55
N GLY A 286 10.11 12.03 1.42
CA GLY A 286 11.23 11.46 0.67
C GLY A 286 11.85 12.43 -0.34
N THR A 287 11.07 13.39 -0.82
CA THR A 287 11.52 14.40 -1.80
C THR A 287 12.34 15.50 -1.13
N THR A 288 13.39 15.99 -1.79
CA THR A 288 14.11 17.23 -1.42
C THR A 288 13.71 18.40 -2.31
N ASN A 289 13.03 18.14 -3.43
CA ASN A 289 12.55 19.17 -4.33
C ASN A 289 11.38 19.93 -3.70
N ARG A 290 11.59 21.19 -3.33
CA ARG A 290 10.61 22.07 -2.68
C ARG A 290 10.12 23.21 -3.58
N ASP A 291 9.90 22.94 -4.87
CA ASP A 291 9.20 23.88 -5.75
C ASP A 291 7.78 24.15 -5.22
N LYS A 292 7.46 25.39 -4.89
CA LYS A 292 6.15 25.79 -4.35
C LYS A 292 5.02 25.64 -5.39
N ASN A 293 5.36 25.57 -6.68
CA ASN A 293 4.39 25.37 -7.77
C ASN A 293 4.08 23.89 -8.04
N LYS A 294 4.84 22.95 -7.47
CA LYS A 294 4.52 21.52 -7.62
C LYS A 294 3.28 21.16 -6.79
N GLU A 295 2.52 20.16 -7.20
CA GLU A 295 1.40 19.65 -6.39
C GLU A 295 1.93 18.98 -5.11
N SER A 296 1.25 19.22 -4.00
CA SER A 296 1.33 18.45 -2.77
C SER A 296 0.55 17.14 -2.91
N TYR A 297 0.79 16.20 -2.01
CA TYR A 297 0.02 14.97 -1.94
C TYR A 297 -1.48 15.23 -1.76
N ALA A 298 -1.87 16.21 -0.95
CA ALA A 298 -3.27 16.60 -0.80
C ALA A 298 -3.89 17.10 -2.12
N GLU A 299 -3.18 17.92 -2.90
CA GLU A 299 -3.65 18.38 -4.22
C GLU A 299 -3.80 17.20 -5.20
N MET A 300 -2.83 16.29 -5.22
CA MET A 300 -2.90 15.06 -6.04
C MET A 300 -4.06 14.14 -5.61
N TRP A 301 -4.25 13.96 -4.30
CA TRP A 301 -5.33 13.15 -3.74
C TRP A 301 -6.69 13.74 -4.10
N HIS A 302 -6.86 15.06 -3.97
CA HIS A 302 -8.09 15.72 -4.37
C HIS A 302 -8.37 15.52 -5.86
N ARG A 303 -7.36 15.65 -6.73
CA ARG A 303 -7.55 15.44 -8.16
C ARG A 303 -7.93 13.99 -8.49
N TRP A 304 -7.17 13.01 -8.01
CA TRP A 304 -7.38 11.63 -8.44
C TRP A 304 -8.43 10.87 -7.64
N ILE A 305 -8.46 11.05 -6.32
CA ILE A 305 -9.38 10.30 -5.46
C ILE A 305 -10.72 11.02 -5.36
N PHE A 306 -10.71 12.33 -5.15
CA PHE A 306 -11.96 13.07 -5.00
C PHE A 306 -12.63 13.38 -6.35
N GLU A 307 -11.92 14.04 -7.27
CA GLU A 307 -12.50 14.42 -8.55
C GLU A 307 -12.64 13.22 -9.49
N ASP A 308 -11.54 12.53 -9.83
CA ASP A 308 -11.61 11.45 -10.83
C ASP A 308 -12.34 10.22 -10.30
N TYR A 309 -11.94 9.65 -9.16
CA TYR A 309 -12.56 8.43 -8.65
C TYR A 309 -13.94 8.65 -8.02
N TYR A 310 -14.03 9.42 -6.94
CA TYR A 310 -15.29 9.57 -6.21
C TYR A 310 -16.37 10.21 -7.10
N ARG A 311 -16.09 11.36 -7.74
CA ARG A 311 -17.14 12.07 -8.49
C ARG A 311 -17.48 11.44 -9.83
N THR A 312 -16.51 10.86 -10.55
CA THR A 312 -16.78 10.30 -11.89
C THR A 312 -16.97 8.79 -11.93
N TYR A 313 -16.54 8.05 -10.90
CA TYR A 313 -16.67 6.59 -10.85
C TYR A 313 -17.65 6.11 -9.76
N MET A 314 -17.48 6.53 -8.50
CA MET A 314 -18.35 6.07 -7.40
C MET A 314 -19.76 6.69 -7.47
N LEU A 315 -19.87 8.01 -7.55
CA LEU A 315 -21.17 8.71 -7.57
C LEU A 315 -22.14 8.18 -8.64
N PRO A 316 -21.71 7.89 -9.88
CA PRO A 316 -22.62 7.32 -10.87
C PRO A 316 -23.22 5.96 -10.51
N LEU A 317 -22.63 5.21 -9.58
CA LEU A 317 -23.17 3.92 -9.13
C LEU A 317 -24.51 4.06 -8.41
N GLU A 318 -24.82 5.24 -7.86
CA GLU A 318 -26.12 5.54 -7.24
C GLU A 318 -27.29 5.42 -8.22
N LYS A 319 -27.04 5.69 -9.51
CA LYS A 319 -28.04 5.50 -10.58
C LYS A 319 -28.46 4.04 -10.75
N TYR A 320 -27.67 3.11 -10.21
CA TYR A 320 -27.93 1.68 -10.23
C TYR A 320 -28.40 1.14 -8.87
N GLY A 321 -28.66 2.01 -7.90
CA GLY A 321 -29.22 1.64 -6.59
C GLY A 321 -28.20 1.42 -5.48
N ILE A 322 -26.90 1.67 -5.72
CA ILE A 322 -25.86 1.57 -4.69
C ILE A 322 -25.82 2.85 -3.86
N LYS A 323 -25.94 2.73 -2.55
CA LYS A 323 -25.69 3.83 -1.62
C LYS A 323 -24.20 4.11 -1.49
N ILE A 324 -23.77 5.31 -1.87
CA ILE A 324 -22.40 5.77 -1.63
C ILE A 324 -22.28 6.44 -0.25
N HIS A 325 -21.25 6.08 0.50
CA HIS A 325 -20.95 6.67 1.80
C HIS A 325 -20.14 7.96 1.63
N HIS A 326 -20.79 9.03 1.17
CA HIS A 326 -20.11 10.31 0.87
C HIS A 326 -19.36 10.90 2.06
N ASP A 327 -19.94 10.80 3.27
CA ASP A 327 -19.34 11.33 4.49
C ASP A 327 -17.99 10.65 4.81
N ASP A 328 -17.83 9.38 4.44
CA ASP A 328 -16.56 8.66 4.63
C ASP A 328 -15.48 9.21 3.69
N VAL A 329 -15.85 9.58 2.45
CA VAL A 329 -14.95 10.25 1.49
C VAL A 329 -14.57 11.65 1.98
N GLN A 330 -15.53 12.43 2.49
CA GLN A 330 -15.25 13.74 3.07
C GLN A 330 -14.35 13.62 4.30
N THR A 331 -14.58 12.62 5.14
CA THR A 331 -13.77 12.36 6.33
C THR A 331 -12.35 11.98 5.95
N ALA A 332 -12.16 11.11 4.94
CA ALA A 332 -10.86 10.77 4.40
C ALA A 332 -10.09 12.03 3.93
N TRP A 333 -10.76 12.92 3.20
CA TRP A 333 -10.16 14.19 2.76
C TRP A 333 -9.74 15.08 3.93
N LYS A 334 -10.62 15.23 4.92
CA LYS A 334 -10.34 16.03 6.14
C LYS A 334 -9.22 15.43 6.97
N ARG A 335 -9.06 14.11 7.01
CA ARG A 335 -7.92 13.47 7.69
C ARG A 335 -6.60 13.96 7.11
N ILE A 336 -6.50 14.07 5.78
CA ILE A 336 -5.28 14.53 5.10
C ILE A 336 -5.05 16.02 5.38
N THR A 337 -6.08 16.85 5.17
CA THR A 337 -5.95 18.32 5.12
C THR A 337 -6.10 19.03 6.46
N GLU A 338 -7.05 18.62 7.29
CA GLU A 338 -7.37 19.29 8.56
C GLU A 338 -6.73 18.59 9.76
N LYS A 339 -6.56 17.25 9.69
CA LYS A 339 -6.00 16.46 10.80
C LYS A 339 -4.53 16.07 10.60
N PHE A 340 -3.91 16.55 9.52
CA PHE A 340 -2.50 16.35 9.17
C PHE A 340 -2.05 14.88 9.16
N TYR A 341 -2.92 13.98 8.69
CA TYR A 341 -2.73 12.53 8.77
C TYR A 341 -1.36 12.06 8.24
N VAL A 342 -1.01 12.43 7.01
CA VAL A 342 0.27 12.07 6.37
C VAL A 342 1.48 12.54 7.17
N HIS A 343 1.39 13.72 7.77
CA HIS A 343 2.49 14.33 8.53
C HIS A 343 2.67 13.67 9.90
N LYS A 344 1.58 13.26 10.54
CA LYS A 344 1.65 12.47 11.78
C LYS A 344 2.17 11.04 11.52
N ILE A 345 1.88 10.46 10.34
CA ILE A 345 2.50 9.21 9.91
C ILE A 345 4.02 9.39 9.68
N ALA A 346 4.44 10.52 9.12
CA ALA A 346 5.87 10.80 8.97
C ALA A 346 6.60 10.92 10.33
N GLN A 347 5.99 11.57 11.33
CA GLN A 347 6.50 11.56 12.70
C GLN A 347 6.61 10.12 13.23
N PHE A 348 5.59 9.29 13.00
CA PHE A 348 5.59 7.90 13.42
C PHE A 348 6.76 7.09 12.82
N PHE A 349 7.04 7.24 11.52
CA PHE A 349 8.20 6.59 10.90
C PHE A 349 9.54 7.16 11.37
N ALA A 350 9.59 8.45 11.70
CA ALA A 350 10.79 9.09 12.26
C ALA A 350 11.09 8.59 13.68
N VAL A 351 10.10 8.53 14.57
CA VAL A 351 10.33 7.98 15.92
C VAL A 351 10.68 6.48 15.86
N GLY A 352 10.12 5.74 14.90
CA GLY A 352 10.44 4.33 14.68
C GLY A 352 11.83 4.06 14.09
N TRP A 353 12.66 5.08 13.83
CA TRP A 353 13.93 4.92 13.12
C TRP A 353 14.84 3.78 13.60
N PRO A 354 14.99 3.46 14.90
CA PRO A 354 15.93 2.41 15.31
C PRO A 354 15.57 1.01 14.80
N VAL A 355 14.30 0.78 14.47
CA VAL A 355 13.76 -0.49 13.96
C VAL A 355 13.29 -0.38 12.50
N ASN A 356 13.74 0.66 11.79
CA ASN A 356 13.67 0.73 10.34
C ASN A 356 14.74 -0.16 9.70
N PHE A 357 14.68 -0.34 8.39
CA PHE A 357 15.78 -0.88 7.57
C PHE A 357 16.22 0.12 6.49
N TRP A 358 15.90 1.40 6.71
CA TRP A 358 16.28 2.54 5.89
C TRP A 358 16.64 3.71 6.80
N ARG A 359 17.24 4.74 6.22
CA ARG A 359 17.63 5.96 6.91
C ARG A 359 16.59 7.07 6.71
N ILE A 360 16.38 7.88 7.73
CA ILE A 360 15.43 8.99 7.68
C ILE A 360 16.03 10.23 8.34
N GLU A 361 16.26 11.28 7.55
CA GLU A 361 16.78 12.55 8.07
C GLU A 361 15.69 13.52 8.53
N ALA A 362 16.12 14.49 9.34
CA ALA A 362 15.30 15.61 9.72
C ALA A 362 14.88 16.46 8.52
N GLN A 363 13.67 17.00 8.59
CA GLN A 363 13.25 18.08 7.70
C GLN A 363 13.99 19.38 8.08
N ARG A 364 14.34 20.17 7.07
CA ARG A 364 15.15 21.40 7.18
C ARG A 364 14.29 22.64 6.92
N GLU A 365 14.89 23.82 7.03
CA GLU A 365 14.19 25.10 6.85
C GLU A 365 13.43 25.22 5.51
N GLN A 366 14.02 24.76 4.41
CA GLN A 366 13.33 24.73 3.10
C GLN A 366 12.13 23.77 3.09
N ASP A 367 12.23 22.65 3.79
CA ASP A 367 11.11 21.71 3.96
C ASP A 367 9.99 22.39 4.77
N PHE A 368 10.35 23.08 5.85
CA PHE A 368 9.41 23.81 6.70
C PHE A 368 8.63 24.88 5.95
N GLU A 369 9.32 25.71 5.15
CA GLU A 369 8.68 26.73 4.33
C GLU A 369 7.69 26.14 3.32
N TRP A 370 8.07 25.03 2.68
CA TRP A 370 7.23 24.39 1.68
C TRP A 370 6.02 23.72 2.33
N PHE A 371 6.22 23.03 3.45
CA PHE A 371 5.13 22.43 4.21
C PHE A 371 4.17 23.50 4.72
N GLU A 372 4.65 24.61 5.29
CA GLU A 372 3.77 25.70 5.73
C GLU A 372 3.01 26.34 4.56
N HIS A 373 3.64 26.45 3.39
CA HIS A 373 2.98 26.96 2.18
C HIS A 373 1.86 26.04 1.68
N LYS A 374 2.09 24.72 1.67
CA LYS A 374 1.14 23.73 1.16
C LYS A 374 0.10 23.30 2.20
N TYR A 375 0.47 23.34 3.47
CA TYR A 375 -0.30 22.90 4.62
C TYR A 375 -0.20 23.95 5.74
N PRO A 376 -0.94 25.08 5.64
CA PRO A 376 -0.87 26.15 6.64
C PRO A 376 -1.12 25.64 8.07
N GLY A 377 -0.28 26.05 9.01
CA GLY A 377 -0.28 25.56 10.39
C GLY A 377 0.63 24.34 10.64
N TRP A 378 1.22 23.76 9.59
CA TRP A 378 2.16 22.63 9.73
C TRP A 378 3.34 22.98 10.63
N TYR A 379 3.94 24.18 10.48
CA TYR A 379 5.11 24.53 11.28
C TYR A 379 4.80 24.59 12.77
N ALA A 380 3.63 25.13 13.13
CA ALA A 380 3.19 25.23 14.51
C ALA A 380 3.00 23.84 15.16
N GLN A 381 2.63 22.83 14.37
CA GLN A 381 2.40 21.47 14.88
C GLN A 381 3.63 20.57 14.82
N PHE A 382 4.48 20.71 13.79
CA PHE A 382 5.55 19.76 13.49
C PHE A 382 6.96 20.37 13.52
N GLY A 383 7.10 21.69 13.46
CA GLY A 383 8.40 22.36 13.34
C GLY A 383 9.36 22.01 14.48
N ASP A 384 8.90 22.12 15.73
CA ASP A 384 9.74 21.81 16.89
C ASP A 384 10.05 20.31 17.00
N PHE A 385 9.15 19.43 16.55
CA PHE A 385 9.46 17.99 16.49
C PHE A 385 10.65 17.72 15.57
N TRP A 386 10.68 18.34 14.38
CA TRP A 386 11.78 18.11 13.44
C TRP A 386 13.10 18.75 13.90
N LYS A 387 13.06 19.85 14.65
CA LYS A 387 14.25 20.39 15.32
C LYS A 387 14.78 19.45 16.42
N TRP A 388 13.88 18.90 17.24
CA TRP A 388 14.24 17.85 18.21
C TRP A 388 14.84 16.63 17.50
N TYR A 389 14.22 16.20 16.41
CA TYR A 389 14.69 15.07 15.62
C TYR A 389 16.09 15.31 15.05
N ASP A 390 16.37 16.51 14.51
CA ASP A 390 17.71 16.88 14.04
C ASP A 390 18.75 16.80 15.14
N LYS A 391 18.50 17.43 16.30
CA LYS A 391 19.38 17.37 17.47
C LYS A 391 19.64 15.93 17.91
N LEU A 392 18.59 15.15 18.11
CA LEU A 392 18.66 13.78 18.63
C LEU A 392 19.11 12.77 17.56
N SER A 393 19.32 13.20 16.31
CA SER A 393 19.88 12.34 15.27
C SER A 393 21.38 12.11 15.47
N HIS A 394 22.07 12.95 16.24
CA HIS A 394 23.50 12.81 16.46
C HIS A 394 23.82 11.64 17.39
N ARG A 395 24.83 10.86 17.04
CA ARG A 395 25.25 9.70 17.83
C ARG A 395 25.63 10.11 19.25
N GLY A 396 25.16 9.34 20.23
CA GLY A 396 25.37 9.60 21.66
C GLY A 396 24.22 10.38 22.32
N GLU A 397 23.27 10.89 21.53
CA GLU A 397 22.01 11.42 22.05
C GLU A 397 21.05 10.29 22.45
N LYS A 398 19.99 10.65 23.17
CA LYS A 398 18.92 9.70 23.51
C LYS A 398 18.00 9.48 22.30
N VAL A 399 17.67 8.23 22.00
CA VAL A 399 16.70 7.89 20.95
C VAL A 399 15.37 8.63 21.19
N ILE A 400 14.89 9.35 20.17
CA ILE A 400 13.73 10.27 20.28
C ILE A 400 12.48 9.64 20.91
N THR A 401 12.16 8.38 20.57
CA THR A 401 11.01 7.64 21.11
C THR A 401 11.05 7.46 22.63
N PHE A 402 12.25 7.44 23.19
CA PHE A 402 12.48 7.26 24.62
C PHE A 402 12.89 8.56 25.30
N ASN A 403 12.78 9.70 24.62
CA ASN A 403 13.16 11.00 25.16
C ASN A 403 11.94 11.80 25.63
N GLU A 404 11.72 11.80 26.93
CA GLU A 404 10.65 12.52 27.63
C GLU A 404 10.71 14.05 27.46
N ASP A 405 11.86 14.61 27.09
CA ASP A 405 12.00 16.05 26.85
C ASP A 405 11.30 16.51 25.57
N VAL A 406 11.04 15.60 24.64
CA VAL A 406 10.35 15.90 23.38
C VAL A 406 8.84 16.01 23.59
N GLY A 407 8.29 15.28 24.57
CA GLY A 407 6.85 15.21 24.82
C GLY A 407 6.06 14.33 23.84
N TYR A 408 6.74 13.63 22.93
CA TYR A 408 6.08 12.73 21.99
C TYR A 408 5.50 11.49 22.69
N VAL A 409 4.28 11.11 22.32
CA VAL A 409 3.62 9.90 22.84
C VAL A 409 3.46 8.90 21.68
N TYR A 410 3.95 7.67 21.87
CA TYR A 410 3.84 6.61 20.86
C TYR A 410 2.36 6.21 20.63
N PRO A 411 1.91 5.98 19.39
CA PRO A 411 0.51 5.72 19.10
C PRO A 411 0.09 4.27 19.35
N HIS A 412 -1.20 4.05 19.58
CA HIS A 412 -1.82 2.70 19.46
C HIS A 412 -1.83 2.22 18.01
N ARG A 413 -2.04 0.91 17.77
CA ARG A 413 -2.17 0.35 16.41
C ARG A 413 -3.62 0.00 16.08
N CYS A 414 -4.03 0.24 14.84
CA CYS A 414 -5.33 -0.21 14.36
C CYS A 414 -5.33 -1.70 14.08
N TRP A 415 -6.29 -2.45 14.61
CA TRP A 415 -6.45 -3.88 14.36
C TRP A 415 -6.75 -4.20 12.88
N SER A 416 -7.55 -3.36 12.23
CA SER A 416 -8.02 -3.58 10.85
C SER A 416 -6.98 -3.20 9.81
N SER A 417 -6.52 -1.94 9.80
CA SER A 417 -5.59 -1.43 8.79
C SER A 417 -4.11 -1.60 9.13
N LEU A 418 -3.77 -1.97 10.37
CA LEU A 418 -2.39 -2.00 10.90
C LEU A 418 -1.66 -0.66 10.82
N VAL A 419 -2.35 0.43 10.48
CA VAL A 419 -1.85 1.81 10.57
C VAL A 419 -1.87 2.27 12.04
N PRO A 420 -0.89 3.10 12.48
CA PRO A 420 -0.96 3.70 13.82
C PRO A 420 -2.16 4.65 13.97
N CYS A 421 -2.77 4.68 15.16
CA CYS A 421 -3.88 5.57 15.52
C CYS A 421 -3.41 7.01 15.76
N VAL A 422 -2.83 7.65 14.74
CA VAL A 422 -2.19 8.97 14.84
C VAL A 422 -3.18 10.13 14.83
N VAL A 423 -4.36 9.94 14.22
CA VAL A 423 -5.49 10.84 14.42
C VAL A 423 -6.16 10.40 15.72
N ARG A 424 -5.73 11.01 16.82
CA ARG A 424 -5.95 10.46 18.16
C ARG A 424 -7.38 10.59 18.61
N GLU A 425 -8.03 11.68 18.23
CA GLU A 425 -9.43 11.97 18.51
C GLU A 425 -10.39 10.92 17.92
N ASP A 426 -9.97 10.20 16.88
CA ASP A 426 -10.77 9.22 16.15
C ASP A 426 -10.64 7.79 16.74
N ILE A 427 -9.76 7.58 17.73
CA ILE A 427 -9.53 6.24 18.28
C ILE A 427 -10.79 5.68 18.96
N VAL A 428 -11.13 4.46 18.59
CA VAL A 428 -12.16 3.65 19.24
C VAL A 428 -11.61 2.28 19.61
N THR A 429 -12.31 1.58 20.49
CA THR A 429 -11.96 0.24 20.93
C THR A 429 -13.17 -0.68 20.88
N ASP A 430 -12.94 -1.97 20.63
CA ASP A 430 -13.98 -2.99 20.75
C ASP A 430 -13.38 -4.33 21.14
N VAL A 431 -14.22 -5.30 21.49
CA VAL A 431 -13.83 -6.64 21.90
C VAL A 431 -14.18 -7.64 20.80
N ILE A 432 -13.16 -8.35 20.32
CA ILE A 432 -13.31 -9.45 19.35
C ILE A 432 -12.74 -10.70 19.99
N ASP A 433 -13.50 -11.81 19.97
CA ASP A 433 -13.11 -13.08 20.58
C ASP A 433 -12.65 -12.95 22.06
N GLY A 434 -13.32 -12.07 22.81
CA GLY A 434 -13.01 -11.81 24.22
C GLY A 434 -11.74 -10.99 24.47
N GLN A 435 -11.11 -10.46 23.42
CA GLN A 435 -9.90 -9.63 23.51
C GLN A 435 -10.20 -8.19 23.08
N LEU A 436 -9.73 -7.21 23.85
CA LEU A 436 -9.85 -5.80 23.51
C LEU A 436 -8.91 -5.45 22.35
N HIS A 437 -9.37 -4.66 21.39
CA HIS A 437 -8.61 -4.15 20.26
C HIS A 437 -8.80 -2.64 20.09
N THR A 438 -7.81 -1.98 19.51
CA THR A 438 -7.82 -0.56 19.15
C THR A 438 -8.05 -0.38 17.65
N PHE A 439 -8.76 0.67 17.27
CA PHE A 439 -9.06 1.02 15.89
C PHE A 439 -8.78 2.50 15.66
N ALA A 440 -8.17 2.83 14.52
CA ALA A 440 -7.81 4.23 14.19
C ALA A 440 -9.03 5.10 13.88
N HIS A 441 -10.18 4.51 13.58
CA HIS A 441 -11.45 5.19 13.31
C HIS A 441 -12.63 4.23 13.49
N GLU A 442 -13.85 4.77 13.63
CA GLU A 442 -15.07 3.96 13.71
C GLU A 442 -15.28 3.06 12.48
N ILE A 443 -14.85 3.47 11.29
CA ILE A 443 -14.99 2.65 10.07
C ILE A 443 -14.04 1.44 10.12
N ASP A 444 -12.87 1.57 10.74
CA ASP A 444 -11.97 0.43 10.97
C ASP A 444 -12.59 -0.56 11.96
N ARG A 445 -13.26 -0.06 13.01
CA ARG A 445 -14.03 -0.88 13.96
C ARG A 445 -15.21 -1.57 13.26
N TRP A 446 -16.06 -0.80 12.58
CA TRP A 446 -17.19 -1.29 11.80
C TRP A 446 -16.76 -2.39 10.82
N THR A 447 -15.61 -2.22 10.15
CA THR A 447 -15.06 -3.25 9.25
C THR A 447 -14.87 -4.57 9.98
N ALA A 448 -14.18 -4.56 11.11
CA ALA A 448 -13.81 -5.78 11.83
C ALA A 448 -14.99 -6.43 12.56
N VAL A 449 -15.91 -5.63 13.08
CA VAL A 449 -16.98 -6.10 13.98
C VAL A 449 -18.28 -6.38 13.24
N GLU A 450 -18.63 -5.55 12.25
CA GLU A 450 -19.93 -5.61 11.59
C GLU A 450 -19.79 -6.11 10.14
N ALA A 451 -18.94 -5.48 9.32
CA ALA A 451 -18.82 -5.82 7.91
C ALA A 451 -18.29 -7.24 7.68
N PHE A 452 -17.36 -7.68 8.52
CA PHE A 452 -16.68 -8.98 8.43
C PHE A 452 -17.30 -10.05 9.34
N SER A 453 -18.48 -9.79 9.87
CA SER A 453 -19.23 -10.77 10.66
C SER A 453 -19.83 -11.88 9.77
N ASP A 454 -20.25 -12.98 10.40
CA ASP A 454 -20.91 -14.11 9.71
C ASP A 454 -22.28 -13.72 9.11
N GLU A 455 -22.87 -12.60 9.55
CA GLU A 455 -24.13 -12.06 9.06
C GLU A 455 -24.09 -10.52 8.98
N TYR A 456 -24.23 -9.96 7.78
CA TYR A 456 -24.30 -8.52 7.56
C TYR A 456 -25.74 -8.06 7.29
N GLN A 457 -26.31 -7.30 8.23
CA GLN A 457 -27.69 -6.76 8.15
C GLN A 457 -28.76 -7.82 7.83
N GLY A 458 -28.71 -8.98 8.50
CA GLY A 458 -29.67 -10.07 8.27
C GLY A 458 -29.32 -10.99 7.10
N ARG A 459 -28.24 -10.70 6.36
CA ARG A 459 -27.76 -11.55 5.27
C ARG A 459 -26.55 -12.38 5.74
N PRO A 460 -26.61 -13.72 5.66
CA PRO A 460 -25.45 -14.56 5.89
C PRO A 460 -24.31 -14.25 4.91
N THR A 461 -23.09 -14.14 5.43
CA THR A 461 -21.88 -13.86 4.67
C THR A 461 -20.75 -14.86 4.96
N PRO A 462 -20.99 -16.18 4.75
CA PRO A 462 -20.04 -17.24 5.09
C PRO A 462 -18.75 -17.24 4.26
N ALA A 463 -18.73 -16.58 3.09
CA ALA A 463 -17.50 -16.42 2.33
C ALA A 463 -16.60 -15.31 2.89
N MET A 464 -17.16 -14.41 3.71
CA MET A 464 -16.42 -13.28 4.24
C MET A 464 -15.28 -13.73 5.16
N GLY A 465 -14.13 -13.09 5.00
CA GLY A 465 -12.97 -13.33 5.86
C GLY A 465 -13.08 -12.58 7.19
N ARG A 466 -12.13 -12.84 8.09
CA ARG A 466 -11.99 -12.12 9.36
C ARG A 466 -10.53 -11.77 9.65
N PHE A 467 -10.31 -10.67 10.36
CA PHE A 467 -9.00 -10.36 10.91
C PHE A 467 -8.69 -11.30 12.07
N SER A 468 -7.54 -11.97 12.02
CA SER A 468 -7.15 -12.94 13.05
C SER A 468 -5.64 -13.07 13.18
N GLY A 469 -5.18 -13.82 14.18
CA GLY A 469 -3.76 -14.08 14.44
C GLY A 469 -3.05 -12.97 15.21
N LYS A 470 -1.72 -13.07 15.30
CA LYS A 470 -0.88 -12.02 15.90
C LYS A 470 -0.51 -11.01 14.82
N ARG A 471 -1.14 -9.84 14.84
CA ARG A 471 -1.04 -8.83 13.78
C ARG A 471 -0.16 -7.63 14.14
N GLU A 472 -0.17 -7.20 15.39
CA GLU A 472 0.56 -6.00 15.84
C GLU A 472 2.02 -6.30 16.18
N TRP A 473 2.92 -5.56 15.56
CA TRP A 473 4.37 -5.68 15.76
C TRP A 473 4.76 -5.37 17.21
N GLU A 474 4.18 -4.33 17.80
CA GLU A 474 4.50 -3.86 19.15
C GLU A 474 4.24 -4.96 20.19
N THR A 475 3.21 -5.77 19.98
CA THR A 475 2.84 -6.90 20.85
C THR A 475 3.83 -8.07 20.76
N VAL A 476 4.54 -8.22 19.63
CA VAL A 476 5.58 -9.26 19.47
C VAL A 476 6.82 -8.93 20.31
N TYR A 477 7.22 -7.66 20.37
CA TYR A 477 8.44 -7.20 21.04
C TYR A 477 8.18 -6.54 22.41
N HIS A 478 6.98 -6.70 22.98
CA HIS A 478 6.67 -6.15 24.29
C HIS A 478 7.61 -6.70 25.37
N GLY A 479 8.27 -5.80 26.11
CA GLY A 479 9.22 -6.13 27.17
C GLY A 479 10.63 -6.43 26.70
N TRP A 480 10.92 -6.38 25.40
CA TRP A 480 12.26 -6.60 24.87
C TRP A 480 13.14 -5.35 24.99
N ASP A 481 14.44 -5.55 25.15
CA ASP A 481 15.42 -4.49 24.93
C ASP A 481 15.48 -4.15 23.43
N LEU A 482 15.57 -2.86 23.10
CA LEU A 482 15.59 -2.35 21.74
C LEU A 482 16.73 -2.95 20.92
N ALA A 483 17.94 -3.05 21.48
CA ALA A 483 19.08 -3.60 20.76
C ALA A 483 18.91 -5.09 20.48
N ASP A 484 18.23 -5.82 21.37
CA ASP A 484 17.98 -7.25 21.20
C ASP A 484 16.85 -7.49 20.18
N ALA A 485 15.84 -6.63 20.14
CA ALA A 485 14.84 -6.61 19.06
C ALA A 485 15.49 -6.33 17.70
N ILE A 486 16.39 -5.34 17.59
CA ILE A 486 17.09 -5.01 16.34
C ILE A 486 17.95 -6.18 15.84
N LYS A 487 18.57 -6.93 16.76
CA LYS A 487 19.30 -8.17 16.42
C LYS A 487 18.37 -9.25 15.86
N ASP A 488 17.21 -9.47 16.48
CA ASP A 488 16.21 -10.44 16.02
C ASP A 488 15.63 -10.07 14.63
N LEU A 489 15.42 -8.77 14.39
CA LEU A 489 15.02 -8.23 13.10
C LEU A 489 16.08 -8.44 12.01
N ASN A 490 17.35 -8.64 12.38
CA ASN A 490 18.51 -8.65 11.49
C ASN A 490 18.77 -7.28 10.82
N PHE A 491 18.50 -6.17 11.51
CA PHE A 491 18.67 -4.80 10.96
C PHE A 491 20.02 -4.19 11.31
N VAL A 492 21.07 -5.02 11.23
CA VAL A 492 22.47 -4.64 11.45
C VAL A 492 23.29 -4.87 10.19
N ARG A 493 24.33 -4.07 10.00
CA ARG A 493 25.26 -4.20 8.88
C ARG A 493 26.14 -5.44 9.05
N SER A 494 26.94 -5.73 8.02
CA SER A 494 27.84 -6.90 7.97
C SER A 494 28.90 -6.95 9.07
N ASP A 495 29.17 -5.84 9.77
CA ASP A 495 30.04 -5.81 10.95
C ASP A 495 29.36 -6.33 12.23
N GLY A 496 28.07 -6.69 12.15
CA GLY A 496 27.26 -7.26 13.23
C GLY A 496 26.91 -6.27 14.34
N LYS A 497 27.23 -4.98 14.20
CA LYS A 497 27.02 -3.97 15.26
C LYS A 497 26.43 -2.65 14.78
N THR A 498 26.78 -2.19 13.58
CA THR A 498 26.33 -0.89 13.07
C THR A 498 24.91 -1.05 12.56
N LEU A 499 24.00 -0.17 12.95
CA LEU A 499 22.62 -0.27 12.48
C LEU A 499 22.55 -0.03 10.97
N VAL A 500 21.71 -0.81 10.28
CA VAL A 500 21.24 -0.46 8.93
C VAL A 500 20.52 0.88 8.98
N PRO A 501 19.47 1.07 9.81
CA PRO A 501 18.80 2.35 9.91
C PRO A 501 19.66 3.40 10.59
N GLN A 502 19.43 4.66 10.23
CA GLN A 502 20.07 5.83 10.84
C GLN A 502 19.06 6.99 10.85
N PRO A 503 19.10 7.87 11.86
CA PRO A 503 18.20 9.02 11.93
C PRO A 503 18.70 10.22 11.09
N HIS A 504 19.56 9.96 10.10
CA HIS A 504 20.21 10.97 9.28
C HIS A 504 20.80 10.39 7.98
N LEU A 505 21.25 11.28 7.10
CA LEU A 505 22.00 10.96 5.88
C LEU A 505 23.47 11.35 5.97
N ARG A 506 24.06 11.39 7.17
CA ARG A 506 25.52 11.45 7.36
C ARG A 506 26.13 10.06 7.18
N PHE A 507 26.95 9.87 6.14
CA PHE A 507 27.51 8.57 5.76
C PHE A 507 28.88 8.26 6.40
N ASP A 508 29.48 9.19 7.14
CA ASP A 508 30.74 8.96 7.85
C ASP A 508 30.54 7.95 8.98
N ASN A 509 31.39 6.91 9.03
CA ASN A 509 31.32 5.83 10.01
C ASN A 509 31.31 6.32 11.47
N LYS A 510 31.91 7.48 11.77
CA LYS A 510 31.91 8.00 13.15
C LYS A 510 30.52 8.46 13.61
N GLU A 511 29.66 8.86 12.67
CA GLU A 511 28.30 9.35 12.92
C GLU A 511 27.31 8.19 13.04
N LEU A 512 27.65 6.98 12.57
CA LEU A 512 26.72 5.86 12.51
C LEU A 512 26.45 5.29 13.90
N TRP A 513 25.17 5.16 14.23
CA TRP A 513 24.68 4.51 15.43
C TRP A 513 24.94 3.00 15.40
N THR A 514 25.28 2.44 16.55
CA THR A 514 25.51 1.01 16.77
C THR A 514 24.53 0.43 17.79
N LEU A 515 24.46 -0.89 17.88
CA LEU A 515 23.65 -1.60 18.88
C LEU A 515 23.95 -1.19 20.33
N ASP A 516 25.17 -0.73 20.61
CA ASP A 516 25.55 -0.25 21.94
C ASP A 516 24.88 1.09 22.26
N ASP A 517 24.69 1.96 21.25
CA ASP A 517 24.10 3.29 21.42
C ASP A 517 22.59 3.25 21.71
N VAL A 518 21.91 2.15 21.36
CA VAL A 518 20.45 1.99 21.51
C VAL A 518 20.05 1.01 22.64
N ARG A 519 21.03 0.43 23.33
CA ARG A 519 20.81 -0.54 24.41
C ARG A 519 20.28 0.13 25.68
N GLY A 520 19.44 -0.58 26.43
CA GLY A 520 18.86 -0.10 27.69
C GLY A 520 17.47 0.53 27.55
N HIS A 521 16.89 0.48 26.35
CA HIS A 521 15.52 0.94 26.09
C HIS A 521 14.58 -0.25 25.95
N THR A 522 13.50 -0.29 26.73
CA THR A 522 12.52 -1.37 26.69
C THR A 522 11.34 -1.02 25.79
N LEU A 523 11.04 -1.86 24.80
CA LEU A 523 9.88 -1.73 23.93
C LEU A 523 8.59 -2.08 24.69
N GLN A 524 7.55 -1.27 24.50
CA GLN A 524 6.26 -1.43 25.16
C GLN A 524 5.14 -1.50 24.13
N SER A 525 4.20 -2.44 24.31
CA SER A 525 3.01 -2.57 23.46
C SER A 525 1.89 -1.72 24.02
N PRO A 526 1.43 -0.67 23.31
CA PRO A 526 0.30 0.13 23.76
C PRO A 526 -0.96 -0.72 24.00
N LEU A 527 -1.20 -1.74 23.17
CA LEU A 527 -2.36 -2.63 23.33
C LEU A 527 -2.23 -3.55 24.55
N THR A 528 -1.04 -4.11 24.80
CA THR A 528 -0.81 -4.98 25.96
C THR A 528 -1.02 -4.20 27.25
N LEU A 529 -0.40 -3.02 27.35
CA LEU A 529 -0.59 -2.12 28.49
C LEU A 529 -2.06 -1.71 28.66
N LEU A 530 -2.78 -1.42 27.56
CA LEU A 530 -4.21 -1.07 27.61
C LEU A 530 -5.07 -2.22 28.15
N ARG A 531 -4.72 -3.48 27.81
CA ARG A 531 -5.42 -4.68 28.28
C ARG A 531 -5.18 -4.95 29.76
N GLU A 532 -4.00 -4.62 30.28
CA GLU A 532 -3.64 -4.76 31.70
C GLU A 532 -4.33 -3.73 32.61
N MET A 533 -4.74 -2.58 32.05
CA MET A 533 -5.48 -1.56 32.79
C MET A 533 -6.86 -2.07 33.23
N SER A 534 -7.25 -1.73 34.46
CA SER A 534 -8.65 -1.83 34.92
C SER A 534 -9.57 -0.94 34.06
N PRO A 535 -10.88 -1.24 33.97
CA PRO A 535 -11.80 -0.48 33.12
C PRO A 535 -11.77 1.04 33.32
N ASP A 536 -11.76 1.52 34.57
CA ASP A 536 -11.75 2.96 34.87
C ASP A 536 -10.44 3.64 34.44
N VAL A 537 -9.31 2.97 34.66
CA VAL A 537 -7.99 3.47 34.26
C VAL A 537 -7.88 3.49 32.73
N ARG A 538 -8.42 2.47 32.07
CA ARG A 538 -8.44 2.36 30.61
C ARG A 538 -9.24 3.48 29.97
N GLU A 539 -10.44 3.77 30.48
CA GLU A 539 -11.27 4.86 29.94
C GLU A 539 -10.56 6.21 30.10
N LYS A 540 -9.96 6.45 31.27
CA LYS A 540 -9.14 7.64 31.50
C LYS A 540 -7.98 7.74 30.50
N HIS A 541 -7.23 6.65 30.30
CA HIS A 541 -6.13 6.59 29.32
C HIS A 541 -6.61 6.90 27.89
N LEU A 542 -7.74 6.34 27.47
CA LEU A 542 -8.30 6.61 26.13
C LEU A 542 -8.77 8.07 25.99
N SER A 543 -9.35 8.65 27.04
CA SER A 543 -9.70 10.08 27.06
C SER A 543 -8.46 10.97 26.95
N GLU A 544 -7.39 10.67 27.69
CA GLU A 544 -6.13 11.40 27.60
C GLU A 544 -5.47 11.22 26.23
N TYR A 545 -5.51 10.01 25.66
CA TYR A 545 -4.99 9.73 24.33
C TYR A 545 -5.71 10.58 23.27
N ARG A 546 -7.05 10.64 23.30
CA ARG A 546 -7.89 11.44 22.39
C ARG A 546 -7.62 12.94 22.50
N ALA A 547 -7.31 13.43 23.70
CA ALA A 547 -6.96 14.84 23.92
C ALA A 547 -5.65 15.25 23.21
N GLY A 548 -4.82 14.27 22.81
CA GLY A 548 -3.57 14.51 22.09
C GLY A 548 -2.37 14.65 23.02
N PHE A 549 -1.27 15.13 22.47
CA PHE A 549 -0.06 15.48 23.19
C PHE A 549 0.56 16.71 22.55
N GLU A 550 1.43 17.39 23.29
CA GLU A 550 2.17 18.55 22.80
C GLU A 550 3.65 18.21 22.70
N ILE A 551 4.24 18.57 21.56
CA ILE A 551 5.70 18.59 21.42
C ILE A 551 6.22 19.77 22.23
N ARG A 552 7.18 19.53 23.10
CA ARG A 552 7.75 20.62 23.90
C ARG A 552 8.57 21.56 22.99
N PRO A 553 8.49 22.89 23.20
CA PRO A 553 9.26 23.84 22.42
C PRO A 553 10.76 23.50 22.40
N PHE A 554 11.36 23.56 21.21
CA PHE A 554 12.79 23.37 21.05
C PHE A 554 13.50 24.68 21.41
N ASN A 555 14.14 24.70 22.58
CA ASN A 555 14.86 25.87 23.11
C ASN A 555 16.33 25.91 22.69
#